data_AF-A0A0F3IEJ6-F1
#
_entry.id   AF-A0A0F3IEJ6-F1
#
_cell.length_a   1.000
_cell.length_b   1.000
_cell.length_c   1.000
_cell.angle_alpha   90.00
_cell.angle_beta   90.00
_cell.angle_gamma   90.00
#
_symmetry.space_group_name_H-M   'P 1'
#
loop_
_entity.id
_entity.type
_entity.pdbx_description
1 polymer ?
#
loop_
_entity_poly.entity_id
_entity_poly.type
_entity_poly.pdbx_seq_one_letter_code
_entity_poly.pdbx_strand_id
1 'polypeptide(L)' 'KGYTAVVKLWLDADGSISRFELARGSNDAEIDELINRLLGKYKKVSEPLPPGMEQPIRLKITSRL' A
#
# COMPACT_ATOMS: atom_id res chain seq x y z
N LYS A 1 11.19 17.54 0.54
CA LYS A 1 11.46 16.72 -0.67
C LYS A 1 10.23 15.85 -0.89
N GLY A 2 9.42 16.19 -1.89
CA GLY A 2 8.24 15.38 -2.20
C GLY A 2 8.63 14.03 -2.80
N TYR A 3 7.85 13.00 -2.48
CA TYR A 3 8.04 11.66 -3.03
C TYR A 3 6.71 11.08 -3.52
N THR A 4 6.78 10.12 -4.45
CA THR A 4 5.61 9.37 -4.92
C THR A 4 5.93 7.88 -4.97
N ALA A 5 5.26 7.09 -4.15
CA ALA A 5 5.34 5.63 -4.19
C ALA A 5 4.00 5.04 -4.65
N VAL A 6 4.06 3.91 -5.36
CA VAL A 6 2.88 3.16 -5.79
C VAL A 6 2.97 1.76 -5.23
N VAL A 7 1.94 1.37 -4.50
CA VAL A 7 1.83 0.06 -3.85
C VAL A 7 0.60 -0.64 -4.40
N LYS A 8 0.73 -1.92 -4.71
CA LYS A 8 -0.40 -2.81 -4.99
C LYS A 8 -0.73 -3.58 -3.73
N LEU A 9 -2.00 -3.62 -3.36
CA LEU A 9 -2.47 -4.39 -2.21
C LEU A 9 -3.50 -5.41 -2.70
N TRP A 10 -3.41 -6.61 -2.14
CA TRP A 10 -4.43 -7.63 -2.24
C TRP A 10 -5.07 -7.72 -0.87
N LEU A 11 -6.38 -7.66 -0.87
CA LEU A 11 -7.17 -7.70 0.35
C LEU A 11 -8.16 -8.86 0.27
N ASP A 12 -8.36 -9.51 1.39
CA ASP A 12 -9.37 -10.53 1.56
C ASP A 12 -10.74 -9.90 1.87
N ALA A 13 -11.80 -10.71 1.77
CA ALA A 13 -13.18 -10.25 1.96
C ALA A 13 -13.46 -9.68 3.37
N ASP A 14 -12.62 -10.00 4.36
CA ASP A 14 -12.68 -9.50 5.74
C ASP A 14 -11.91 -8.17 5.94
N GLY A 15 -11.30 -7.64 4.87
CA GLY A 15 -10.46 -6.45 4.89
C GLY A 15 -9.01 -6.71 5.32
N SER A 16 -8.58 -7.97 5.48
CA SER A 16 -7.20 -8.32 5.78
C SER A 16 -6.32 -8.17 4.54
N ILE A 17 -5.07 -7.73 4.74
CA ILE A 17 -4.08 -7.62 3.66
C ILE A 17 -3.43 -8.98 3.44
N SER A 18 -3.77 -9.66 2.35
CA SER A 18 -3.18 -10.95 1.99
C SER A 18 -1.82 -10.80 1.32
N ARG A 19 -1.63 -9.74 0.53
CA ARG A 19 -0.35 -9.42 -0.13
C ARG A 19 -0.20 -7.92 -0.34
N PHE A 20 1.03 -7.45 -0.33
CA PHE A 20 1.39 -6.13 -0.82
C PHE A 20 2.62 -6.20 -1.73
N GLU A 21 2.75 -5.23 -2.62
CA GLU A 21 3.87 -5.13 -3.55
C GLU A 21 4.17 -3.66 -3.86
N LEU A 22 5.44 -3.26 -3.75
CA LEU A 22 5.89 -1.93 -4.13
C LEU A 22 6.08 -1.87 -5.65
N ALA A 23 5.05 -1.43 -6.37
CA ALA A 23 5.07 -1.32 -7.83
C ALA A 23 5.94 -0.14 -8.32
N ARG A 24 6.07 0.92 -7.50
CA ARG A 24 6.97 2.04 -7.78
C ARG A 24 7.53 2.58 -6.47
N GLY A 25 8.85 2.61 -6.36
CA GLY A 25 9.55 3.24 -5.24
C GLY A 25 9.36 4.77 -5.20
N SER A 26 9.62 5.33 -4.03
CA SER A 26 9.54 6.76 -3.69
C SER A 26 10.71 7.59 -4.23
N ASN A 27 11.68 6.95 -4.90
CA ASN A 27 12.97 7.52 -5.32
C ASN A 27 13.93 7.82 -4.15
N ASP A 28 13.66 7.23 -2.99
CA ASP A 28 14.47 7.28 -1.78
C ASP A 28 14.45 5.89 -1.09
N ALA A 29 15.62 5.28 -0.93
CA ALA A 29 15.73 3.92 -0.41
C ALA A 29 15.29 3.81 1.06
N GLU A 30 15.52 4.86 1.87
CA GLU A 30 15.12 4.88 3.28
C GLU A 30 13.60 4.91 3.41
N ILE A 31 12.96 5.71 2.56
CA ILE A 31 11.49 5.80 2.48
C ILE A 31 10.89 4.48 1.98
N ASP A 32 11.50 3.84 0.98
CA ASP A 32 11.03 2.56 0.44
C ASP A 32 11.13 1.42 1.48
N GLU A 33 12.21 1.36 2.26
CA GLU A 33 12.30 0.43 3.39
C GLU A 33 11.25 0.73 4.46
N LEU A 34 11.02 2.00 4.77
CA LEU A 34 10.04 2.41 5.77
C LEU A 34 8.62 2.04 5.33
N ILE A 35 8.27 2.27 4.06
CA ILE A 35 7.00 1.85 3.47
C ILE A 35 6.83 0.33 3.58
N ASN A 36 7.83 -0.46 3.17
CA ASN A 36 7.76 -1.92 3.27
C ASN A 36 7.61 -2.41 4.71
N ARG A 37 8.36 -1.83 5.65
CA ARG A 37 8.26 -2.15 7.08
C ARG A 37 6.89 -1.83 7.66
N LEU A 38 6.32 -0.68 7.31
CA LEU A 38 5.00 -0.27 7.77
C LEU A 38 3.91 -1.15 7.17
N LEU A 39 3.93 -1.38 5.86
CA LEU A 39 2.97 -2.26 5.19
C LEU A 39 2.97 -3.69 5.76
N GLY A 40 4.15 -4.21 6.13
CA GLY A 40 4.24 -5.51 6.82
C GLY A 40 3.62 -5.52 8.22
N LYS A 41 3.52 -4.37 8.89
CA LYS A 41 2.86 -4.24 10.20
C LYS A 41 1.36 -4.05 10.07
N TYR A 42 0.88 -3.38 9.02
CA TYR A 42 -0.54 -3.17 8.77
C TYR A 42 -1.15 -4.41 8.12
N LYS A 43 -1.89 -5.20 8.90
CA LYS A 43 -2.52 -6.43 8.41
C LYS A 43 -3.98 -6.28 8.00
N LYS A 44 -4.59 -5.13 8.28
CA LYS A 44 -6.01 -4.93 8.05
C LYS A 44 -6.31 -3.49 7.68
N VAL A 45 -7.17 -3.31 6.69
CA VAL A 45 -7.75 -2.01 6.37
C VAL A 45 -8.98 -1.83 7.25
N SER A 46 -9.10 -0.66 7.90
CA SER A 46 -10.20 -0.41 8.85
C SER A 46 -11.56 -0.31 8.16
N GLU A 47 -11.57 -0.02 6.86
CA GLU A 47 -12.78 0.18 6.09
C GLU A 47 -13.15 -1.11 5.33
N PRO A 48 -14.38 -1.64 5.50
CA PRO A 48 -14.84 -2.80 4.76
C PRO A 48 -14.86 -2.46 3.26
N LEU A 49 -14.25 -3.32 2.47
CA LEU A 49 -14.12 -3.09 1.03
C LEU A 49 -15.48 -3.18 0.35
N PRO A 50 -15.77 -2.31 -0.63
CA PRO A 50 -16.96 -2.44 -1.44
C PRO A 50 -17.00 -3.82 -2.14
N PRO A 51 -18.15 -4.50 -2.16
CA PRO A 51 -18.28 -5.76 -2.90
C PRO A 51 -18.06 -5.52 -4.39
N GLY A 52 -17.21 -6.34 -5.02
CA GLY A 52 -16.86 -6.22 -6.45
C GLY A 52 -15.63 -5.37 -6.76
N MET A 53 -14.84 -4.98 -5.75
CA MET A 53 -13.57 -4.27 -5.98
C MET A 53 -12.54 -5.16 -6.68
N GLU A 54 -12.06 -4.75 -7.85
CA GLU A 54 -11.04 -5.49 -8.60
C GLU A 54 -9.67 -5.41 -7.91
N GLN A 55 -9.06 -6.58 -7.70
CA GLN A 55 -7.74 -6.73 -7.08
C GLN A 55 -6.65 -6.88 -8.15
N PRO A 56 -5.42 -6.39 -7.91
CA PRO A 56 -4.98 -5.63 -6.73
C PRO A 56 -5.40 -4.17 -6.77
N ILE A 57 -5.72 -3.62 -5.60
CA ILE A 57 -5.93 -2.18 -5.48
C ILE A 57 -4.60 -1.42 -5.60
N ARG A 58 -4.64 -0.28 -6.28
CA ARG A 58 -3.46 0.58 -6.48
C ARG A 58 -3.48 1.76 -5.50
N LEU A 59 -2.64 1.70 -4.48
CA LEU A 59 -2.42 2.78 -3.53
C LEU A 59 -1.28 3.68 -4.00
N LYS A 60 -1.58 4.97 -4.23
CA LYS A 60 -0.57 5.98 -4.58
C LYS A 60 -0.29 6.87 -3.38
N ILE A 61 0.91 6.77 -2.83
CA ILE A 61 1.37 7.57 -1.69
C ILE A 61 2.12 8.77 -2.27
N THR A 62 1.64 9.98 -2.03
CA THR A 62 2.31 11.21 -2.50
C THR A 62 2.57 12.10 -1.30
N SER A 63 3.83 12.44 -1.05
CA SER A 63 4.22 13.46 -0.07
C SER A 63 4.57 14.75 -0.82
N ARG A 64 3.99 15.87 -0.40
CA ARG A 64 4.22 17.20 -1.00
C ARG A 64 5.01 18.15 -0.08
N LEU A 65 5.69 17.61 0.94
CA LEU A 65 6.53 18.36 1.87
C LEU A 65 7.83 18.91 1.22
#